data_AF-A0A850CCB4-F1
#
_entry.id   AF-A0A850CCB4-F1
#
_cell.length_a   1.000
_cell.length_b   1.000
_cell.length_c   1.000
_cell.angle_alpha   90.00
_cell.angle_beta   90.00
_cell.angle_gamma   90.00
#
_symmetry.space_group_name_H-M   'P 1'
#
loop_
_entity.id
_entity.type
_entity.pdbx_description
1 polymer ?
#
loop_
_entity_poly.entity_id
_entity_poly.type
_entity_poly.pdbx_seq_one_letter_code
_entity_poly.pdbx_strand_id
1 'polypeptide(L)'
;MTAQPIQSLDDDVAAYLDLTERIEQLEARRTTIRARLAQRGEGTHTTTAGIAVTVTPPNRRFNLDRAWTLLTPEQQALCTSPDPKKVKAQLPGVLVDELMEPGTGAFKVTVK
;
A
#
# COMPACT_ATOMS: atom_id res chain seq x y z
N MET A 1 15.62 -31.94 44.13
CA MET A 1 16.06 -30.85 43.22
C MET A 1 15.98 -31.40 41.81
N THR A 2 14.98 -31.01 41.04
CA THR A 2 14.81 -31.47 39.65
C THR A 2 15.79 -30.69 38.77
N ALA A 3 16.88 -31.34 38.37
CA ALA A 3 17.81 -30.79 37.40
C ALA A 3 17.04 -30.49 36.12
N GLN A 4 16.96 -29.22 35.73
CA GLN A 4 16.53 -28.86 34.39
C GLN A 4 17.50 -29.51 33.40
N PRO A 5 17.02 -30.13 32.30
CA PRO A 5 17.91 -30.65 31.28
C PRO A 5 18.72 -29.48 30.73
N ILE A 6 20.04 -29.65 30.64
CA ILE A 6 20.92 -28.70 29.96
C ILE A 6 20.50 -28.76 28.49
N GLN A 7 19.64 -27.85 28.04
CA GLN A 7 19.40 -27.65 26.61
C GLN A 7 20.75 -27.27 26.02
N SER A 8 21.23 -28.08 25.07
CA SER A 8 22.50 -27.79 24.43
C SER A 8 22.32 -26.57 23.55
N LEU A 9 23.33 -25.69 23.49
CA LEU A 9 23.34 -24.53 22.60
C LEU A 9 22.99 -24.93 21.15
N ASP A 10 23.41 -26.13 20.74
CA ASP A 10 23.15 -26.67 19.41
C ASP A 10 21.66 -26.97 19.18
N ASP A 11 20.94 -27.46 20.18
CA ASP A 11 19.49 -27.68 20.10
C ASP A 11 18.73 -26.36 19.96
N ASP A 12 19.13 -25.33 20.70
CA ASP A 12 18.53 -24.00 20.62
C ASP A 12 18.81 -23.33 19.27
N VAL A 13 20.02 -23.48 18.74
CA VAL A 13 20.38 -22.99 17.39
C VAL A 13 19.59 -23.72 16.30
N ALA A 14 19.46 -25.04 16.40
CA ALA A 14 18.66 -25.81 15.45
C ALA A 14 17.18 -25.40 15.47
N ALA A 15 16.60 -25.23 16.66
CA ALA A 15 15.23 -24.75 16.82
C ALA A 15 15.05 -23.32 16.27
N TYR A 16 16.02 -22.44 16.51
CA TYR A 16 15.99 -21.07 15.99
C TYR A 16 16.01 -21.02 14.45
N LEU A 17 16.83 -21.86 13.82
CA LEU A 17 16.90 -21.95 12.35
C LEU A 17 15.60 -22.49 11.75
N ASP A 18 15.02 -23.55 12.32
CA ASP A 18 13.72 -24.10 11.88
C ASP A 18 12.60 -23.07 12.03
N LEU A 19 12.56 -22.31 13.13
CA LEU A 19 11.59 -21.22 13.30
C LEU A 19 11.77 -20.13 12.25
N THR A 20 13.01 -19.75 11.94
CA THR A 20 13.31 -18.74 10.93
C THR A 20 12.81 -19.18 9.56
N GLU A 21 13.10 -20.41 9.16
CA GLU A 21 12.63 -20.97 7.89
C GLU A 21 11.09 -20.99 7.82
N ARG A 22 10.42 -21.42 8.89
CA ARG A 22 8.95 -21.42 8.94
C ARG A 22 8.36 -20.03 8.84
N ILE A 23 8.98 -19.02 9.47
CA ILE A 23 8.55 -17.63 9.36
C ILE A 23 8.64 -17.18 7.90
N GLU A 24 9.77 -17.43 7.22
CA GLU A 24 9.95 -17.07 5.81
C GLU A 24 8.89 -17.74 4.91
N GLN A 25 8.63 -19.04 5.11
CA GLN A 25 7.60 -19.76 4.37
C GLN A 25 6.20 -19.18 4.60
N LEU A 26 5.86 -18.83 5.85
CA LEU A 26 4.58 -18.23 6.21
C LEU A 26 4.44 -16.82 5.62
N GLU A 27 5.52 -16.03 5.60
CA GLU A 27 5.53 -14.71 4.97
C GLU A 27 5.35 -14.78 3.45
N ALA A 28 6.00 -15.73 2.78
CA ALA A 28 5.80 -15.98 1.36
C ALA A 28 4.35 -16.39 1.05
N ARG A 29 3.78 -17.28 1.86
CA ARG A 29 2.38 -17.70 1.73
C ARG A 29 1.42 -16.54 1.98
N ARG A 30 1.67 -15.71 3.00
CA ARG A 30 0.89 -14.50 3.30
C ARG A 30 0.93 -13.51 2.13
N THR A 31 2.09 -13.30 1.53
CA THR A 31 2.28 -12.44 0.36
C THR A 31 1.47 -12.95 -0.84
N THR A 32 1.51 -14.25 -1.09
CA THR A 32 0.70 -14.90 -2.15
C THR A 32 -0.80 -14.73 -1.91
N ILE A 33 -1.26 -14.86 -0.67
CA ILE A 33 -2.68 -14.62 -0.31
C ILE A 33 -3.05 -13.16 -0.56
N ARG A 34 -2.22 -12.20 -0.16
CA ARG A 34 -2.46 -10.77 -0.42
C ARG A 34 -2.58 -10.46 -1.91
N ALA A 35 -1.70 -11.03 -2.74
CA ALA A 35 -1.77 -10.84 -4.19
C ALA A 35 -3.10 -11.37 -4.77
N ARG A 36 -3.58 -12.53 -4.31
CA ARG A 36 -4.89 -13.05 -4.71
C ARG A 36 -6.07 -12.20 -4.22
N LEU A 37 -5.98 -11.63 -3.02
CA LEU A 37 -6.99 -10.71 -2.52
C LEU A 37 -7.00 -9.40 -3.32
N ALA A 38 -5.83 -8.88 -3.69
CA ALA A 38 -5.72 -7.71 -4.56
C ALA A 38 -6.39 -7.92 -5.94
N GLN A 39 -6.32 -9.13 -6.49
CA GLN A 39 -6.99 -9.48 -7.75
C GLN A 39 -8.53 -9.44 -7.68
N ARG A 40 -9.13 -9.40 -6.49
CA ARG A 40 -10.60 -9.30 -6.31
C ARG A 40 -11.17 -7.93 -6.71
N GLY A 41 -10.31 -6.94 -6.92
CA GLY A 41 -10.71 -5.56 -7.24
C GLY A 41 -10.82 -4.67 -6.02
N GLU A 42 -10.79 -3.36 -6.28
CA GLU A 42 -10.93 -2.31 -5.27
C GLU A 42 -12.27 -2.41 -4.52
N GLY A 43 -12.24 -2.16 -3.21
CA GLY A 43 -13.43 -2.07 -2.38
C GLY A 43 -13.34 -2.87 -1.09
N THR A 44 -14.46 -2.92 -0.36
CA THR A 44 -14.62 -3.71 0.85
C THR A 44 -15.38 -4.99 0.55
N HIS A 45 -14.79 -6.12 0.93
CA HIS A 45 -15.32 -7.46 0.72
C HIS A 45 -15.57 -8.09 2.09
N THR A 46 -16.78 -8.59 2.33
CA THR A 46 -17.11 -9.29 3.58
C THR A 46 -17.09 -10.78 3.36
N THR A 47 -16.36 -11.50 4.21
CA THR A 47 -16.32 -12.97 4.17
C THR A 47 -17.55 -13.57 4.84
N THR A 48 -17.83 -14.85 4.57
CA THR A 48 -18.91 -15.60 5.25
C THR A 48 -18.75 -15.63 6.78
N ALA A 49 -17.54 -15.45 7.29
CA ALA A 49 -17.24 -15.37 8.72
C ALA A 49 -17.43 -13.97 9.32
N GLY A 50 -17.93 -13.00 8.54
CA GLY A 50 -18.12 -11.61 8.99
C GLY A 50 -16.86 -10.75 9.02
N ILE A 51 -15.70 -11.28 8.59
CA ILE A 51 -14.43 -10.54 8.52
C ILE A 51 -14.45 -9.61 7.30
N ALA A 52 -14.02 -8.36 7.47
CA ALA A 52 -13.95 -7.37 6.42
C ALA A 52 -12.56 -7.32 5.79
N VAL A 53 -12.49 -7.41 4.47
CA VAL A 53 -11.27 -7.31 3.67
C VAL A 53 -11.38 -6.09 2.77
N THR A 54 -10.58 -5.05 3.05
CA THR A 54 -10.52 -3.84 2.23
C THR A 54 -9.30 -3.88 1.31
N VAL A 55 -9.55 -3.74 0.02
CA VAL A 55 -8.54 -3.65 -1.04
C VAL A 55 -8.52 -2.20 -1.55
N THR A 56 -7.41 -1.51 -1.33
CA THR A 56 -7.22 -0.10 -1.71
C THR A 56 -6.18 0.01 -2.82
N PRO A 57 -6.44 0.78 -3.90
CA PRO A 57 -5.46 1.00 -4.95
C PRO A 57 -4.21 1.70 -4.41
N PRO A 58 -3.06 1.56 -5.10
CA PRO A 58 -1.87 2.35 -4.80
C PRO A 58 -2.19 3.84 -4.91
N ASN A 59 -1.51 4.65 -4.10
CA ASN A 59 -1.77 6.08 -4.03
C ASN A 59 -1.40 6.73 -5.38
N ARG A 60 -2.35 7.43 -6.00
CA ARG A 60 -2.14 8.14 -7.26
C ARG A 60 -1.32 9.41 -7.02
N ARG A 61 -0.38 9.71 -7.90
CA ARG A 61 0.43 10.93 -7.81
C ARG A 61 -0.16 12.00 -8.73
N PHE A 62 -0.27 13.23 -8.23
CA PHE A 62 -0.70 14.35 -9.06
C PHE A 62 0.48 14.88 -9.89
N ASN A 63 0.33 14.94 -11.21
CA ASN A 63 1.35 15.51 -12.08
C ASN A 63 1.23 17.04 -12.11
N LEU A 64 2.00 17.67 -11.21
CA LEU A 64 1.99 19.12 -11.02
C LEU A 64 2.53 19.87 -12.24
N ASP A 65 3.58 19.36 -12.89
CA ASP A 65 4.22 20.05 -14.01
C ASP A 65 3.27 20.12 -15.22
N ARG A 66 2.59 19.01 -15.52
CA ARG A 66 1.57 18.97 -16.57
C ARG A 66 0.33 19.78 -16.20
N ALA A 67 -0.04 19.82 -14.91
CA ALA A 67 -1.14 20.65 -14.45
C ALA A 67 -0.82 22.14 -14.62
N TRP A 68 0.42 22.54 -14.35
CA TRP A 68 0.88 23.92 -14.46
C TRP A 68 0.83 24.45 -15.89
N THR A 69 1.19 23.62 -16.88
CA THR A 69 1.16 24.01 -18.30
C THR A 69 -0.25 24.16 -18.87
N LEU A 70 -1.27 23.60 -18.19
CA LEU A 70 -2.68 23.73 -18.58
C LEU A 70 -3.36 24.99 -18.02
N LEU A 71 -2.75 25.64 -17.03
CA LEU A 71 -3.27 26.89 -16.47
C LEU A 71 -3.03 28.06 -17.42
N THR A 72 -4.00 28.98 -17.49
CA THR A 72 -3.79 30.25 -18.19
C THR A 72 -2.82 31.16 -17.42
N PRO A 73 -2.18 32.16 -18.07
CA PRO A 73 -1.29 33.09 -17.38
C PRO A 73 -1.96 33.82 -16.21
N GLU A 74 -3.26 34.12 -16.31
CA GLU A 74 -4.04 34.74 -15.23
C GLU A 74 -4.22 33.80 -14.04
N GLN A 75 -4.48 32.50 -14.29
CA GLN A 75 -4.58 31.48 -13.24
C GLN A 75 -3.23 31.15 -12.60
N GLN A 76 -2.15 31.19 -13.39
CA GLN A 76 -0.78 31.06 -12.89
C GLN A 76 -0.39 32.23 -12.00
N ALA A 77 -0.79 33.46 -12.34
CA ALA A 77 -0.53 34.64 -11.50
C ALA A 77 -1.22 34.56 -10.12
N LEU A 78 -2.37 33.88 -10.03
CA LEU A 78 -3.05 33.58 -8.76
C LEU A 78 -2.33 32.51 -7.94
N CYS A 79 -1.53 31.67 -8.58
CA CYS A 79 -0.69 30.66 -7.95
C CYS A 79 0.74 31.21 -7.81
N THR A 80 1.07 31.83 -6.67
CA THR A 80 2.40 32.40 -6.38
C THR A 80 3.56 31.40 -6.61
N SER A 81 3.28 30.11 -6.58
CA SER A 81 4.19 29.01 -6.91
C SER A 81 3.38 27.80 -7.41
N PRO A 82 4.02 26.83 -8.10
CA PRO A 82 3.40 25.55 -8.41
C PRO A 82 3.22 24.73 -7.12
N ASP A 83 2.13 25.00 -6.42
CA ASP A 83 1.67 24.24 -5.26
C ASP A 83 0.49 23.35 -5.70
N PRO A 84 0.56 22.01 -5.51
CA PRO A 84 -0.52 21.10 -5.87
C PRO A 84 -1.90 21.51 -5.36
N LYS A 85 -2.00 22.08 -4.15
CA LYS A 85 -3.31 22.47 -3.59
C LYS A 85 -3.91 23.66 -4.34
N LYS A 86 -3.09 24.66 -4.67
CA LYS A 86 -3.51 25.87 -5.36
C LYS A 86 -3.83 25.57 -6.83
N VAL A 87 -3.00 24.78 -7.48
CA VAL A 87 -3.20 24.35 -8.88
C VAL A 87 -4.48 23.54 -9.03
N LYS A 88 -4.76 22.59 -8.13
CA LYS A 88 -6.02 21.83 -8.13
C LYS A 88 -7.25 22.71 -7.93
N ALA A 89 -7.14 23.80 -7.16
CA ALA A 89 -8.27 24.72 -6.93
C ALA A 89 -8.64 25.54 -8.18
N GLN A 90 -7.70 25.73 -9.11
CA GLN A 90 -7.93 26.45 -10.36
C GLN A 90 -8.40 25.51 -11.50
N LEU A 91 -8.32 24.20 -11.29
CA LEU A 91 -8.69 23.21 -12.29
C LEU A 91 -10.07 22.58 -11.97
N PRO A 92 -10.91 22.37 -12.99
CA PRO A 92 -12.10 21.52 -12.87
C PRO A 92 -11.74 20.12 -12.35
N GLY A 93 -12.59 19.53 -11.51
CA GLY A 93 -12.35 18.21 -10.91
C GLY A 93 -12.05 17.10 -11.93
N VAL A 94 -12.68 17.17 -13.12
CA VAL A 94 -12.45 16.22 -14.22
C VAL A 94 -11.00 16.30 -14.73
N LEU A 95 -10.45 17.51 -14.89
CA LEU A 95 -9.06 17.70 -15.31
C LEU A 95 -8.08 17.28 -14.21
N VAL A 96 -8.44 17.50 -12.93
CA VAL A 96 -7.63 17.01 -11.81
C VAL A 96 -7.51 15.49 -11.86
N ASP A 97 -8.59 14.76 -12.14
CA ASP A 97 -8.56 13.30 -12.24
C ASP A 97 -7.75 12.77 -13.44
N GLU A 98 -7.76 13.48 -14.57
CA GLU A 98 -6.91 13.19 -15.74
C GLU A 98 -5.42 13.43 -15.46
N LEU A 99 -5.12 14.38 -14.58
CA LEU A 99 -3.75 14.73 -14.17
C LEU A 99 -3.22 13.87 -13.01
N MET A 100 -4.05 12.98 -12.47
CA MET A 100 -3.64 11.99 -11.49
C MET A 100 -3.02 10.80 -12.23
N GLU A 101 -1.71 10.63 -12.09
CA GLU A 101 -1.00 9.46 -12.60
C GLU A 101 -1.53 8.19 -11.92
N PRO A 102 -1.59 7.06 -12.64
CA PRO A 102 -1.87 5.78 -12.01
C PRO A 102 -0.86 5.56 -10.89
N GLY A 103 -1.37 5.21 -9.70
CA GLY A 103 -0.53 4.95 -8.53
C GLY A 103 0.44 3.82 -8.86
N THR A 104 1.72 4.04 -8.60
CA THR A 104 2.74 3.00 -8.80
C THR A 104 2.81 2.14 -7.55
N GLY A 105 2.54 0.83 -7.69
CA GLY A 105 2.66 -0.13 -6.60
C GLY A 105 1.57 -1.20 -6.57
N ALA A 106 1.67 -2.08 -5.56
CA ALA A 106 0.67 -3.11 -5.31
C ALA A 106 -0.54 -2.51 -4.56
N PHE A 107 -1.72 -3.07 -4.80
CA PHE A 107 -2.90 -2.79 -3.98
C PHE A 107 -2.63 -3.13 -2.52
N LYS A 108 -3.08 -2.27 -1.62
CA LYS A 108 -2.99 -2.50 -0.18
C LYS A 108 -4.19 -3.32 0.27
N VAL A 109 -3.93 -4.44 0.94
CA VAL A 109 -4.96 -5.31 1.51
C VAL A 109 -4.96 -5.19 3.04
N THR A 110 -6.11 -4.80 3.59
CA THR A 110 -6.36 -4.71 5.03
C THR A 110 -7.44 -5.72 5.41
N VAL A 111 -7.17 -6.56 6.41
CA VAL A 111 -8.13 -7.54 6.94
C VAL A 111 -8.46 -7.11 8.38
N LYS A 112 -9.74 -6.95 8.71
CA LYS A 112 -10.24 -6.54 10.03
C LYS A 112 -11.31 -7.50 10.52
#